data_AF-W6UW57-F1
#
_entry.id   AF-W6UW57-F1
#
_cell.length_a   1.000
_cell.length_b   1.000
_cell.length_c   1.000
_cell.angle_alpha   90.00
_cell.angle_beta   90.00
_cell.angle_gamma   90.00
#
_symmetry.space_group_name_H-M   'P 1'
#
loop_
_entity.id
_entity.type
_entity.pdbx_description
1 polymer ?
#
loop_
_entity_poly.entity_id
_entity_poly.type
_entity_poly.pdbx_seq_one_letter_code
_entity_poly.pdbx_strand_id
1 'polypeptide(L)'
;MPWIIAIDWSFQMLRPLSHDKKSLFVHSQSIAKEFLHKLLKFDPHDFVSLVAKSSSDTFFCPGFTDSNSTLENTVDSYPNPSSRLCLRNDFTSTLIKLVEKELPKFNIYQHLHVLVITDGWSEGIPGDHASELLPSVASKEVTCIVVNLFDAQSSSKLNVLKSYFEDFHVVENASTIPIGVVVDSVLALQRCEVYSQGFIACGHLIAPVTLAPSPCIRKWKHLGTLPEQEIQLFVEVFGFLQVNDVSHPPIASRHTLIHAPGGDTSMESRGVEVLRVMMAALGASETVGMANVYIQPRTKSPKVTRISDESVELPGGREFLTHGFISRFSARRDCILLLSLFGKGSEAVAWLGQFDYLAPVAVFEGKTVYNAAEHVTPFPVCVAEQLSYVVPSSAVPGGSDFHYVNWANTASGPSADFSKVLRLAKRLPEKADIFLKELSRLASVTQALGLPRLLDTLRLLLMEYLPPTLDAELLSKVRRILRIETPSCTA
;
A
#
# COMPACT_ATOMS: atom_id res chain seq x y z
N MET A 1 -12.84 -4.20 -7.03
CA MET A 1 -12.25 -2.94 -7.52
C MET A 1 -13.33 -1.87 -7.54
N PRO A 2 -12.99 -0.62 -7.23
CA PRO A 2 -13.97 0.46 -7.32
C PRO A 2 -14.31 0.81 -8.76
N TRP A 3 -15.60 1.02 -9.03
CA TRP A 3 -16.14 1.46 -10.32
C TRP A 3 -16.80 2.82 -10.19
N ILE A 4 -16.52 3.73 -11.13
CA ILE A 4 -17.27 4.96 -11.34
C ILE A 4 -18.00 4.82 -12.67
N ILE A 5 -19.33 4.84 -12.64
CA ILE A 5 -20.15 4.76 -13.86
C ILE A 5 -20.74 6.14 -14.13
N ALA A 6 -20.43 6.70 -15.29
CA ALA A 6 -20.91 7.98 -15.76
C ALA A 6 -21.77 7.82 -17.01
N ILE A 7 -23.02 8.26 -16.94
CA ILE A 7 -23.90 8.36 -18.10
C ILE A 7 -23.86 9.81 -18.59
N ASP A 8 -23.67 9.98 -19.89
CA ASP A 8 -23.72 11.30 -20.51
C ASP A 8 -25.13 11.91 -20.38
N TRP A 9 -25.20 13.12 -19.84
CA TRP A 9 -26.42 13.92 -19.65
C TRP A 9 -26.56 15.04 -20.68
N SER A 10 -25.81 14.99 -21.78
CA SER A 10 -25.94 15.95 -22.87
C SER A 10 -27.31 15.84 -23.54
N PHE A 11 -27.80 16.94 -24.11
CA PHE A 11 -29.05 16.95 -24.87
C PHE A 11 -29.04 16.00 -26.08
N GLN A 12 -27.86 15.69 -26.61
CA GLN A 12 -27.70 14.78 -27.75
C GLN A 12 -28.13 13.36 -27.40
N MET A 13 -28.09 12.99 -26.12
CA MET A 13 -28.58 11.72 -25.60
C MET A 13 -30.11 11.60 -25.62
N LEU A 14 -30.86 12.69 -25.89
CA LEU A 14 -32.31 12.61 -26.11
C LEU A 14 -32.68 12.15 -27.53
N ARG A 15 -31.72 12.03 -28.44
CA ARG A 15 -31.98 11.54 -29.80
C ARG A 15 -32.56 10.12 -29.73
N PRO A 16 -33.55 9.79 -30.59
CA PRO A 16 -34.09 8.44 -30.68
C PRO A 16 -33.04 7.49 -31.27
N LEU A 17 -33.10 6.23 -30.89
CA LEU A 17 -32.36 5.18 -31.60
C LEU A 17 -32.95 4.94 -33.00
N SER A 18 -32.12 4.58 -33.95
CA SER A 18 -32.50 4.35 -35.35
C SER A 18 -33.64 3.33 -35.52
N HIS A 19 -33.81 2.41 -34.56
CA HIS A 19 -34.77 1.30 -34.61
C HIS A 19 -35.75 1.24 -33.42
N ASP A 20 -35.67 2.15 -32.45
CA ASP A 20 -36.56 2.17 -31.27
C ASP A 20 -37.00 3.60 -30.94
N LYS A 21 -38.21 3.78 -30.38
CA LYS A 21 -38.71 5.08 -29.91
C LYS A 21 -38.03 5.57 -28.64
N LYS A 22 -37.20 4.72 -28.00
CA LYS A 22 -36.42 5.09 -26.83
C LYS A 22 -35.29 6.04 -27.21
N SER A 23 -34.97 6.97 -26.30
CA SER A 23 -33.81 7.84 -26.45
C SER A 23 -32.50 7.10 -26.16
N LEU A 24 -31.39 7.60 -26.68
CA LEU A 24 -30.04 7.11 -26.35
C LEU A 24 -29.80 7.11 -24.84
N PHE A 25 -30.31 8.10 -24.11
CA PHE A 25 -30.22 8.19 -22.65
C PHE A 25 -30.88 7.00 -21.94
N VAL A 26 -32.11 6.64 -22.34
CA VAL A 26 -32.83 5.48 -21.77
C VAL A 26 -32.13 4.17 -22.13
N HIS A 27 -31.50 4.10 -23.31
CA HIS A 27 -30.68 2.97 -23.69
C HIS A 27 -29.40 2.88 -22.86
N SER A 28 -28.72 4.00 -22.57
CA SER A 28 -27.58 4.04 -21.65
C SER A 28 -27.95 3.57 -20.25
N GLN A 29 -29.12 3.97 -19.73
CA GLN A 29 -29.63 3.46 -18.45
C GLN A 29 -29.79 1.93 -18.49
N SER A 30 -30.28 1.38 -19.60
CA SER A 30 -30.44 -0.07 -19.78
C SER A 30 -29.09 -0.80 -19.82
N ILE A 31 -28.09 -0.24 -20.51
CA ILE A 31 -26.71 -0.76 -20.53
C ILE A 31 -26.10 -0.73 -19.13
N ALA A 32 -26.23 0.39 -18.41
CA ALA A 32 -25.70 0.53 -17.06
C ALA A 32 -26.29 -0.51 -16.11
N LYS A 33 -27.60 -0.79 -16.16
CA LYS A 33 -28.24 -1.81 -15.33
C LYS A 33 -27.78 -3.23 -15.65
N GLU A 34 -27.74 -3.59 -16.93
CA GLU A 34 -27.25 -4.92 -17.33
C GLU A 34 -25.78 -5.11 -16.93
N PHE A 35 -24.97 -4.06 -17.08
CA PHE A 35 -23.59 -4.04 -16.60
C PHE A 35 -23.49 -4.26 -15.10
N LEU A 36 -24.26 -3.51 -14.30
CA LEU A 36 -24.31 -3.67 -12.83
C LEU A 36 -24.71 -5.09 -12.42
N HIS A 37 -25.73 -5.64 -13.06
CA HIS A 37 -26.21 -6.99 -12.78
C HIS A 37 -25.15 -8.05 -13.07
N LYS A 38 -24.49 -7.99 -14.23
CA LYS A 38 -23.43 -8.93 -14.59
C LYS A 38 -22.16 -8.74 -13.75
N LEU A 39 -21.77 -7.49 -13.46
CA LEU A 39 -20.60 -7.18 -12.64
C LEU A 39 -20.75 -7.75 -11.23
N LEU A 40 -21.84 -7.44 -10.54
CA LEU A 40 -22.07 -7.89 -9.16
C LEU A 40 -22.38 -9.38 -9.06
N LYS A 41 -22.86 -10.01 -10.14
CA LYS A 41 -22.95 -11.47 -10.24
C LYS A 41 -21.57 -12.12 -10.37
N PHE A 42 -20.64 -11.46 -11.05
CA PHE A 42 -19.28 -11.95 -11.24
C PHE A 42 -18.40 -11.71 -10.01
N ASP A 43 -18.43 -10.51 -9.44
CA ASP A 43 -17.73 -10.12 -8.21
C ASP A 43 -18.71 -9.38 -7.27
N PRO A 44 -19.34 -10.10 -6.32
CA PRO A 44 -20.31 -9.50 -5.38
C PRO A 44 -19.71 -8.47 -4.43
N HIS A 45 -18.39 -8.37 -4.35
CA HIS A 45 -17.68 -7.47 -3.45
C HIS A 45 -17.09 -6.26 -4.17
N ASP A 46 -17.43 -6.07 -5.45
CA ASP A 46 -17.08 -4.87 -6.18
C ASP A 46 -17.93 -3.68 -5.72
N PHE A 47 -17.25 -2.55 -5.56
CA PHE A 47 -17.85 -1.32 -5.08
C PHE A 47 -18.10 -0.40 -6.27
N VAL A 48 -19.34 0.05 -6.45
CA VAL A 48 -19.72 0.90 -7.57
C VAL A 48 -20.27 2.22 -7.06
N SER A 49 -19.88 3.31 -7.72
CA SER A 49 -20.46 4.65 -7.54
C SER A 49 -20.99 5.14 -8.88
N LEU A 50 -22.27 5.52 -8.89
CA LEU A 50 -22.92 6.12 -10.05
C LEU A 50 -22.78 7.64 -9.97
N VAL A 51 -22.26 8.27 -11.02
CA VAL A 51 -22.08 9.72 -11.07
C VAL A 51 -23.43 10.41 -11.04
N ALA A 52 -23.71 11.16 -9.98
CA ALA A 52 -24.95 11.91 -9.82
C ALA A 52 -24.73 13.41 -10.09
N LYS A 53 -25.82 14.10 -10.41
CA LYS A 53 -25.85 15.55 -10.61
C LYS A 53 -26.55 16.25 -9.46
N SER A 54 -25.93 17.29 -8.91
CA SER A 54 -26.50 18.13 -7.87
C SER A 54 -27.45 19.19 -8.46
N SER A 55 -28.26 19.79 -7.59
CA SER A 55 -29.08 20.96 -7.94
C SER A 55 -28.24 22.19 -8.34
N SER A 56 -26.95 22.22 -8.03
CA SER A 56 -26.00 23.30 -8.34
C SER A 56 -25.18 23.04 -9.60
N ASP A 57 -25.63 22.17 -10.51
CA ASP A 57 -24.95 21.86 -11.78
C ASP A 57 -23.55 21.22 -11.61
N THR A 58 -23.28 20.63 -10.44
CA THR A 58 -22.02 19.94 -10.14
C THR A 58 -22.22 18.43 -10.08
N PHE A 59 -21.30 17.68 -10.68
CA PHE A 59 -21.31 16.23 -10.62
C PHE A 59 -20.58 15.75 -9.37
N PHE A 60 -21.09 14.67 -8.76
CA PHE A 60 -20.49 14.08 -7.57
C PHE A 60 -20.77 12.58 -7.51
N CYS A 61 -19.92 11.88 -6.75
CA CYS A 61 -20.13 10.48 -6.38
C CYS A 61 -20.85 10.45 -5.02
N PRO A 62 -22.11 9.97 -4.95
CA PRO A 62 -22.89 9.93 -3.70
C PRO A 62 -22.32 8.94 -2.67
N GLY A 63 -21.54 7.95 -3.14
CA GLY A 63 -20.90 6.93 -2.31
C GLY A 63 -20.72 5.64 -3.10
N PHE A 64 -19.77 4.82 -2.65
CA PHE A 64 -19.52 3.49 -3.22
C PHE A 64 -20.38 2.44 -2.50
N THR A 65 -21.05 1.58 -3.26
CA THR A 65 -21.92 0.51 -2.74
C THR A 65 -21.81 -0.75 -3.60
N ASP A 66 -22.04 -1.89 -2.98
CA ASP A 66 -22.07 -3.24 -3.56
C ASP A 66 -23.52 -3.75 -3.78
N SER A 67 -24.53 -2.96 -3.41
CA SER A 67 -25.94 -3.35 -3.49
C SER A 67 -26.54 -3.04 -4.86
N ASN A 68 -26.89 -4.09 -5.62
CA ASN A 68 -27.49 -3.94 -6.94
C ASN A 68 -28.82 -3.15 -6.92
N SER A 69 -29.67 -3.38 -5.91
CA SER A 69 -30.99 -2.75 -5.85
C SER A 69 -30.90 -1.23 -5.64
N THR A 70 -29.95 -0.76 -4.82
CA THR A 70 -29.72 0.67 -4.61
C THR A 70 -29.14 1.34 -5.85
N LEU A 71 -28.26 0.65 -6.58
CA LEU A 71 -27.68 1.14 -7.82
C LEU A 71 -28.73 1.21 -8.94
N GLU A 72 -29.53 0.16 -9.15
CA GLU A 72 -30.62 0.15 -10.13
C GLU A 72 -31.65 1.24 -9.87
N ASN A 73 -32.09 1.40 -8.62
CA ASN A 73 -33.00 2.47 -8.21
C ASN A 73 -32.40 3.86 -8.47
N THR A 74 -31.09 4.01 -8.30
CA THR A 74 -30.39 5.27 -8.59
C THR A 74 -30.40 5.55 -10.09
N VAL A 75 -30.09 4.56 -10.94
CA VAL A 75 -30.16 4.69 -12.41
C VAL A 75 -31.58 5.04 -12.86
N ASP A 76 -32.60 4.42 -12.26
CA ASP A 76 -34.01 4.71 -12.55
C ASP A 76 -34.44 6.11 -12.12
N SER A 77 -33.88 6.61 -11.02
CA SER A 77 -34.19 7.95 -10.51
C SER A 77 -33.59 9.07 -11.36
N TYR A 78 -32.73 8.74 -12.33
CA TYR A 78 -32.07 9.75 -13.16
C TYR A 78 -33.08 10.52 -14.00
N PRO A 79 -33.14 11.85 -13.84
CA PRO A 79 -34.02 12.67 -14.66
C PRO A 79 -33.51 12.69 -16.10
N ASN A 80 -34.46 12.74 -17.04
CA ASN A 80 -34.13 12.98 -18.44
C ASN A 80 -33.32 14.29 -18.58
N PRO A 81 -32.33 14.35 -19.50
CA PRO A 81 -31.64 15.58 -19.83
C PRO A 81 -32.62 16.73 -20.10
N SER A 82 -32.40 17.88 -19.47
CA SER A 82 -33.24 19.08 -19.62
C SER A 82 -32.37 20.34 -19.60
N SER A 83 -32.88 21.52 -19.93
CA SER A 83 -32.07 22.76 -19.98
C SER A 83 -31.45 23.18 -18.66
N ARG A 84 -31.98 22.69 -17.54
CA ARG A 84 -31.41 22.87 -16.18
C ARG A 84 -30.45 21.75 -15.78
N LEU A 85 -30.53 20.60 -16.46
CA LEU A 85 -29.81 19.36 -16.12
C LEU A 85 -28.82 18.92 -17.19
N CYS A 86 -28.79 19.56 -18.35
CA CYS A 86 -27.76 19.38 -19.36
C CYS A 86 -26.47 20.03 -18.87
N LEU A 87 -25.34 19.40 -19.18
CA LEU A 87 -24.01 19.94 -18.95
C LEU A 87 -23.87 21.31 -19.60
N ARG A 88 -23.73 22.37 -18.78
CA ARG A 88 -23.26 23.68 -19.25
C ARG A 88 -21.73 23.73 -19.35
N ASN A 89 -21.05 22.94 -18.54
CA ASN A 89 -19.60 22.79 -18.51
C ASN A 89 -19.16 21.56 -19.34
N ASP A 90 -17.90 21.53 -19.76
CA ASP A 90 -17.31 20.37 -20.45
C ASP A 90 -17.33 19.13 -19.53
N PHE A 91 -18.05 18.10 -19.96
CA PHE A 91 -18.19 16.81 -19.25
C PHE A 91 -16.83 16.17 -18.98
N THR A 92 -15.91 16.28 -19.94
CA THR A 92 -14.54 15.75 -19.84
C THR A 92 -13.81 16.34 -18.64
N SER A 93 -13.72 17.67 -18.58
CA SER A 93 -13.07 18.37 -17.46
C SER A 93 -13.71 18.04 -16.10
N THR A 94 -15.03 17.83 -16.08
CA THR A 94 -15.77 17.54 -14.85
C THR A 94 -15.54 16.11 -14.37
N LEU A 95 -15.55 15.15 -15.30
CA LEU A 95 -15.23 13.75 -15.03
C LEU A 95 -13.80 13.62 -14.48
N ILE A 96 -12.83 14.33 -15.05
CA ILE A 96 -11.44 14.31 -14.59
C ILE A 96 -11.34 14.83 -13.15
N LYS A 97 -11.91 16.01 -12.86
CA LYS A 97 -11.94 16.56 -11.50
C LYS A 97 -12.61 15.62 -10.49
N LEU A 98 -13.63 14.89 -10.92
CA LEU A 98 -14.31 13.90 -10.09
C LEU A 98 -13.39 12.71 -9.80
N VAL A 99 -12.73 12.17 -10.83
CA VAL A 99 -11.76 11.07 -10.67
C VAL A 99 -10.60 11.49 -9.77
N GLU A 100 -10.02 12.68 -9.96
CA GLU A 100 -8.95 13.22 -9.10
C GLU A 100 -9.38 13.40 -7.64
N LYS A 101 -10.66 13.71 -7.39
CA LYS A 101 -11.21 13.84 -6.04
C LYS A 101 -11.44 12.48 -5.37
N GLU A 102 -11.84 11.47 -6.14
CA GLU A 102 -12.17 10.14 -5.61
C GLU A 102 -10.94 9.23 -5.50
N LEU A 103 -9.95 9.38 -6.38
CA LEU A 103 -8.73 8.55 -6.42
C LEU A 103 -7.98 8.49 -5.07
N PRO A 104 -7.75 9.61 -4.32
CA PRO A 104 -7.06 9.57 -3.04
C PRO A 104 -7.79 8.79 -1.94
N LYS A 105 -9.08 8.45 -2.13
CA LYS A 105 -9.82 7.60 -1.19
C LYS A 105 -9.42 6.13 -1.30
N PHE A 106 -8.76 5.77 -2.39
CA PHE A 106 -8.27 4.42 -2.67
C PHE A 106 -6.77 4.38 -2.46
N ASN A 107 -6.27 3.28 -1.88
CA ASN A 107 -4.83 3.10 -1.69
C ASN A 107 -4.12 2.89 -3.04
N ILE A 108 -2.81 3.13 -3.09
CA ILE A 108 -1.89 3.08 -4.27
C ILE A 108 -1.95 1.75 -5.09
N TYR A 109 -2.67 0.74 -4.61
CA TYR A 109 -2.80 -0.58 -5.27
C TYR A 109 -4.25 -0.97 -5.57
N GLN A 110 -5.21 -0.08 -5.32
CA GLN A 110 -6.60 -0.26 -5.74
C GLN A 110 -6.81 0.47 -7.07
N HIS A 111 -6.95 -0.34 -8.12
CA HIS A 111 -7.18 0.16 -9.47
C HIS A 111 -8.63 0.63 -9.63
N LEU A 112 -8.83 1.84 -10.13
CA LEU A 112 -10.13 2.45 -10.34
C LEU A 112 -10.60 2.22 -11.79
N HIS A 113 -11.82 1.74 -11.96
CA HIS A 113 -12.45 1.63 -13.27
C HIS A 113 -13.45 2.76 -13.48
N VAL A 114 -13.36 3.45 -14.61
CA VAL A 114 -14.29 4.51 -15.00
C VAL A 114 -15.00 4.04 -16.27
N LEU A 115 -16.31 3.79 -16.18
CA LEU A 115 -17.17 3.45 -17.30
C LEU A 115 -17.93 4.70 -17.74
N VAL A 116 -17.75 5.13 -18.98
CA VAL A 116 -18.47 6.26 -19.57
C VAL A 116 -19.39 5.76 -20.67
N ILE A 117 -20.68 6.08 -20.61
CA ILE A 117 -21.64 5.75 -21.66
C ILE A 117 -22.07 7.05 -22.34
N THR A 118 -21.71 7.23 -23.60
CA THR A 118 -21.90 8.48 -24.36
C THR A 118 -22.17 8.19 -25.83
N ASP A 119 -22.67 9.18 -26.57
CA ASP A 119 -22.80 9.18 -28.02
C ASP A 119 -21.56 9.75 -28.74
N GLY A 120 -20.46 9.94 -28.01
CA GLY A 120 -19.20 10.45 -28.55
C GLY A 120 -19.16 11.97 -28.70
N TRP A 121 -20.14 12.73 -28.16
CA TRP A 121 -20.16 14.21 -28.18
C TRP A 121 -20.07 14.81 -29.59
N SER A 122 -20.92 14.34 -30.50
CA SER A 122 -20.70 14.48 -31.94
C SER A 122 -20.76 15.90 -32.53
N GLU A 123 -21.33 16.93 -31.89
CA GLU A 123 -21.28 18.31 -32.44
C GLU A 123 -21.33 19.45 -31.40
N GLY A 124 -20.71 20.60 -31.73
CA GLY A 124 -21.46 21.88 -31.72
C GLY A 124 -21.20 22.98 -30.69
N ILE A 125 -20.12 23.00 -29.88
CA ILE A 125 -19.73 24.22 -29.17
C ILE A 125 -18.21 24.42 -29.29
N PRO A 126 -17.73 25.48 -29.98
CA PRO A 126 -16.35 25.91 -29.88
C PRO A 126 -16.21 26.65 -28.55
N GLY A 127 -15.72 25.94 -27.54
CA GLY A 127 -15.41 26.51 -26.23
C GLY A 127 -13.91 26.44 -26.02
N ASP A 128 -13.26 27.57 -26.32
CA ASP A 128 -11.91 28.01 -25.98
C ASP A 128 -10.80 27.00 -25.70
N HIS A 129 -9.67 27.24 -26.37
CA HIS A 129 -8.36 26.72 -26.02
C HIS A 129 -7.98 27.07 -24.57
N ALA A 130 -8.34 26.23 -23.62
CA ALA A 130 -7.61 26.14 -22.36
C ALA A 130 -6.55 25.05 -22.53
N SER A 131 -5.47 25.42 -23.23
CA SER A 131 -4.14 24.87 -22.97
C SER A 131 -3.73 25.27 -21.54
N GLU A 132 -4.36 24.65 -20.55
CA GLU A 132 -3.71 24.43 -19.27
C GLU A 132 -3.47 22.94 -19.21
N LEU A 133 -2.21 22.55 -19.38
CA LEU A 133 -1.68 21.24 -19.00
C LEU A 133 -2.00 21.05 -17.51
N LEU A 134 -3.23 20.63 -17.21
CA LEU A 134 -3.59 20.12 -15.90
C LEU A 134 -2.72 18.90 -15.63
N PRO A 135 -2.23 18.75 -14.40
CA PRO A 135 -1.22 17.76 -14.08
C PRO A 135 -1.76 16.37 -14.44
N SER A 136 -0.90 15.58 -15.06
CA SER A 136 -1.13 14.23 -15.59
C SER A 136 -1.41 13.21 -14.48
N VAL A 137 -2.40 13.44 -13.61
CA VAL A 137 -2.60 12.69 -12.35
C VAL A 137 -3.43 11.42 -12.54
N ALA A 138 -4.15 11.25 -13.66
CA ALA A 138 -4.89 10.01 -13.96
C ALA A 138 -3.97 8.85 -14.44
N SER A 139 -2.78 8.78 -13.85
CA SER A 139 -1.54 8.39 -14.52
C SER A 139 -1.35 6.90 -14.77
N LYS A 140 -1.65 5.97 -13.87
CA LYS A 140 -1.42 4.52 -14.10
C LYS A 140 -2.43 3.58 -13.45
N GLU A 141 -3.25 4.13 -12.57
CA GLU A 141 -4.10 3.38 -11.62
C GLU A 141 -5.59 3.48 -11.99
N VAL A 142 -5.89 4.04 -13.17
CA VAL A 142 -7.25 4.23 -13.66
C VAL A 142 -7.38 3.64 -15.07
N THR A 143 -8.41 2.82 -15.30
CA THR A 143 -8.85 2.46 -16.65
C THR A 143 -10.09 3.22 -16.98
N CYS A 144 -10.09 3.88 -18.13
CA CYS A 144 -11.27 4.51 -18.67
C CYS A 144 -11.81 3.65 -19.82
N ILE A 145 -13.03 3.16 -19.67
CA ILE A 145 -13.76 2.39 -20.68
C ILE A 145 -14.92 3.25 -21.16
N VAL A 146 -14.96 3.53 -22.46
CA VAL A 146 -16.03 4.32 -23.07
C VAL A 146 -16.91 3.43 -23.93
N VAL A 147 -18.19 3.36 -23.62
CA VAL A 147 -19.21 2.78 -24.50
C VAL A 147 -19.73 3.90 -25.40
N ASN A 148 -19.35 3.86 -26.67
CA ASN A 148 -19.77 4.83 -27.67
C ASN A 148 -21.01 4.31 -28.41
N LEU A 149 -22.12 5.03 -28.30
CA LEU A 149 -23.41 4.66 -28.89
C LEU A 149 -23.60 5.12 -30.35
N PHE A 150 -22.59 5.77 -30.94
CA PHE A 150 -22.68 6.34 -32.29
C PHE A 150 -21.56 5.83 -33.20
N ASP A 151 -21.90 5.42 -34.43
CA ASP A 151 -21.02 4.76 -35.42
C ASP A 151 -19.89 5.64 -35.99
N ALA A 152 -19.75 6.89 -35.54
CA ALA A 152 -18.67 7.74 -36.01
C ALA A 152 -17.36 7.38 -35.32
N GLN A 153 -16.40 6.87 -36.10
CA GLN A 153 -15.03 6.61 -35.64
C GLN A 153 -14.44 7.87 -34.98
N SER A 154 -14.24 7.78 -33.66
CA SER A 154 -13.50 8.73 -32.81
C SER A 154 -13.81 10.22 -33.03
N SER A 155 -14.69 10.79 -32.21
CA SER A 155 -14.81 12.25 -32.14
C SER A 155 -13.53 12.90 -31.61
N SER A 156 -13.24 14.13 -32.01
CA SER A 156 -12.10 14.91 -31.50
C SER A 156 -12.14 15.08 -29.98
N LYS A 157 -13.33 15.09 -29.37
CA LYS A 157 -13.53 15.18 -27.91
C LYS A 157 -13.19 13.89 -27.18
N LEU A 158 -13.48 12.72 -27.78
CA LEU A 158 -13.02 11.44 -27.23
C LEU A 158 -11.49 11.35 -27.23
N ASN A 159 -10.82 11.93 -28.24
CA ASN A 159 -9.36 12.01 -28.25
C ASN A 159 -8.79 12.91 -27.14
N VAL A 160 -9.50 13.98 -26.76
CA VAL A 160 -9.15 14.80 -25.58
C VAL A 160 -9.25 13.96 -24.32
N LEU A 161 -10.35 13.25 -24.09
CA LEU A 161 -10.49 12.36 -22.92
C LEU A 161 -9.39 11.28 -22.91
N LYS A 162 -9.11 10.67 -24.06
CA LYS A 162 -8.04 9.67 -24.22
C LYS A 162 -6.68 10.19 -23.81
N SER A 163 -6.38 11.48 -24.02
CA SER A 163 -5.08 12.06 -23.64
C SER A 163 -4.83 12.10 -22.13
N TYR A 164 -5.87 11.94 -21.30
CA TYR A 164 -5.76 11.95 -19.84
C TYR A 164 -5.50 10.56 -19.24
N PHE A 165 -5.73 9.47 -19.97
CA PHE A 165 -5.59 8.10 -19.43
C PHE A 165 -4.55 7.29 -20.21
N GLU A 166 -3.60 6.66 -19.51
CA GLU A 166 -2.68 5.70 -20.14
C GLU A 166 -3.41 4.43 -20.60
N ASP A 167 -4.43 3.99 -19.87
CA ASP A 167 -5.24 2.81 -20.15
C ASP A 167 -6.68 3.19 -20.53
N PHE A 168 -6.92 3.32 -21.83
CA PHE A 168 -8.16 3.83 -22.40
C PHE A 168 -8.71 2.88 -23.47
N HIS A 169 -9.97 2.47 -23.31
CA HIS A 169 -10.65 1.56 -24.24
C HIS A 169 -11.97 2.15 -24.71
N VAL A 170 -12.30 1.89 -25.98
CA VAL A 170 -13.60 2.25 -26.56
C VAL A 170 -14.29 0.98 -27.01
N VAL A 171 -15.53 0.79 -26.55
CA VAL A 171 -16.45 -0.25 -27.00
C VAL A 171 -17.50 0.42 -27.86
N GLU A 172 -17.48 0.13 -29.16
CA GLU A 172 -18.49 0.63 -30.08
C GLU A 172 -19.78 -0.18 -29.92
N ASN A 173 -20.88 0.53 -29.68
CA ASN A 173 -22.21 -0.04 -29.64
C ASN A 173 -23.05 0.61 -30.74
N ALA A 174 -22.88 0.09 -31.96
CA ALA A 174 -23.78 0.37 -33.06
C ALA A 174 -25.20 -0.03 -32.64
N SER A 175 -26.22 0.72 -33.06
CA SER A 175 -27.65 0.49 -32.72
C SER A 175 -28.22 -0.92 -33.04
N THR A 176 -27.40 -1.82 -33.59
CA THR A 176 -27.69 -3.20 -33.96
C THR A 176 -27.13 -4.25 -32.99
N ILE A 177 -26.22 -3.88 -32.07
CA ILE A 177 -25.57 -4.83 -31.16
C ILE A 177 -26.44 -5.05 -29.91
N PRO A 178 -26.71 -6.30 -29.49
CA PRO A 178 -27.42 -6.57 -28.24
C PRO A 178 -26.66 -6.04 -27.02
N ILE A 179 -27.37 -5.42 -26.07
CA ILE A 179 -26.80 -4.88 -24.82
C ILE A 179 -25.91 -5.91 -24.10
N GLY A 180 -26.34 -7.17 -24.05
CA GLY A 180 -25.58 -8.24 -23.41
C GLY A 180 -24.16 -8.40 -23.95
N VAL A 181 -23.97 -8.28 -25.26
CA VAL A 181 -22.67 -8.41 -25.95
C VAL A 181 -21.77 -7.22 -25.67
N VAL A 182 -22.35 -6.02 -25.62
CA VAL A 182 -21.64 -4.78 -25.26
C VAL A 182 -21.10 -4.89 -23.84
N VAL A 183 -21.95 -5.34 -22.90
CA VAL A 183 -21.56 -5.55 -21.51
C VAL A 183 -20.48 -6.62 -21.39
N ASP A 184 -20.59 -7.74 -22.10
CA ASP A 184 -19.55 -8.77 -22.09
C ASP A 184 -18.21 -8.26 -22.63
N SER A 185 -18.24 -7.35 -23.61
CA SER A 185 -17.05 -6.69 -24.15
C SER A 185 -16.42 -5.73 -23.13
N VAL A 186 -17.22 -4.96 -22.40
CA VAL A 186 -16.74 -4.10 -21.30
C VAL A 186 -16.11 -4.93 -20.19
N LEU A 187 -16.76 -6.03 -19.78
CA LEU A 187 -16.24 -6.93 -18.76
C LEU A 187 -14.97 -7.69 -19.22
N ALA A 188 -14.80 -7.93 -20.52
CA ALA A 188 -13.57 -8.50 -21.05
C ALA A 188 -12.38 -7.52 -20.94
N LEU A 189 -12.63 -6.21 -21.04
CA LEU A 189 -11.63 -5.14 -20.87
C LEU A 189 -11.31 -4.84 -19.40
N GLN A 190 -12.18 -5.22 -18.47
CA GLN A 190 -11.97 -5.10 -17.02
C GLN A 190 -10.80 -5.97 -16.51
N ARG A 191 -10.42 -7.03 -17.26
CA ARG A 191 -9.55 -8.10 -16.78
C ARG A 191 -8.22 -7.57 -16.22
N CYS A 192 -8.14 -7.46 -14.89
CA CYS A 192 -6.87 -7.68 -14.22
C CYS A 192 -6.57 -9.19 -14.38
N GLU A 193 -5.34 -9.52 -14.78
CA GLU A 193 -4.95 -10.85 -15.27
C GLU A 193 -5.15 -11.99 -14.25
N VAL A 194 -5.38 -11.65 -12.98
CA VAL A 194 -5.48 -12.59 -11.87
C VAL A 194 -6.93 -12.70 -11.40
N TYR A 195 -7.46 -13.91 -11.45
CA TYR A 195 -8.79 -14.23 -10.94
C TYR A 195 -8.85 -14.06 -9.42
N SER A 196 -10.00 -13.57 -8.93
CA SER A 196 -10.22 -13.31 -7.50
C SER A 196 -10.19 -14.59 -6.66
N GLN A 197 -10.56 -15.72 -7.26
CA GLN A 197 -10.47 -17.02 -6.63
C GLN A 197 -9.06 -17.57 -6.72
N GLY A 198 -8.62 -18.15 -5.62
CA GLY A 198 -7.34 -18.83 -5.47
C GLY A 198 -7.41 -19.84 -4.34
N PHE A 199 -6.24 -20.21 -3.84
CA PHE A 199 -6.12 -21.16 -2.73
C PHE A 199 -5.21 -20.60 -1.66
N ILE A 200 -5.55 -20.90 -0.41
CA ILE A 200 -4.67 -20.72 0.74
C ILE A 200 -4.27 -22.09 1.26
N ALA A 201 -2.98 -22.25 1.57
CA ALA A 201 -2.41 -23.47 2.10
C ALA A 201 -1.61 -23.17 3.37
N CYS A 202 -1.82 -23.96 4.41
CA CYS A 202 -1.00 -24.00 5.61
C CYS A 202 -0.56 -25.44 5.82
N GLY A 203 0.61 -25.80 5.28
CA GLY A 203 1.00 -27.20 5.13
C GLY A 203 -0.03 -27.96 4.29
N HIS A 204 -0.58 -29.05 4.84
CA HIS A 204 -1.59 -29.87 4.15
C HIS A 204 -3.03 -29.33 4.24
N LEU A 205 -3.26 -28.26 5.00
CA LEU A 205 -4.57 -27.63 5.11
C LEU A 205 -4.75 -26.65 3.95
N ILE A 206 -5.65 -26.96 3.03
CA ILE A 206 -5.91 -26.16 1.83
C ILE A 206 -7.37 -25.70 1.83
N ALA A 207 -7.61 -24.43 1.55
CA ALA A 207 -8.95 -23.90 1.33
C ALA A 207 -9.03 -23.08 0.04
N PRO A 208 -10.09 -23.25 -0.77
CA PRO A 208 -10.39 -22.34 -1.86
C PRO A 208 -10.93 -21.02 -1.28
N VAL A 209 -10.37 -19.91 -1.76
CA VAL A 209 -10.65 -18.56 -1.25
C VAL A 209 -10.88 -17.58 -2.38
N THR A 210 -11.71 -16.58 -2.14
CA THR A 210 -11.88 -15.39 -2.95
C THR A 210 -11.28 -14.21 -2.20
N LEU A 211 -10.48 -13.40 -2.88
CA LEU A 211 -9.89 -12.18 -2.33
C LEU A 211 -10.77 -10.97 -2.64
N ALA A 212 -11.13 -10.20 -1.61
CA ALA A 212 -11.96 -9.00 -1.74
C ALA A 212 -11.28 -7.75 -1.15
N PRO A 213 -11.00 -6.69 -1.94
CA PRO A 213 -11.19 -6.63 -3.38
C PRO A 213 -10.22 -7.55 -4.12
N SER A 214 -10.57 -7.92 -5.35
CA SER A 214 -9.70 -8.68 -6.24
C SER A 214 -8.35 -7.96 -6.44
N PRO A 215 -7.20 -8.64 -6.31
CA PRO A 215 -5.89 -8.03 -6.51
C PRO A 215 -5.69 -7.66 -7.98
N CYS A 216 -5.51 -6.37 -8.27
CA CYS A 216 -5.16 -5.94 -9.62
C CYS A 216 -3.65 -5.86 -9.76
N ILE A 217 -3.06 -6.72 -10.59
CA ILE A 217 -1.61 -6.75 -10.76
C ILE A 217 -1.19 -6.42 -12.19
N ARG A 218 -1.43 -5.17 -12.59
CA ARG A 218 -1.24 -4.68 -13.96
C ARG A 218 0.21 -4.44 -14.39
N LYS A 219 1.16 -4.35 -13.45
CA LYS A 219 2.57 -4.09 -13.78
C LYS A 219 3.28 -5.26 -14.48
N TRP A 220 2.58 -6.33 -14.88
CA TRP A 220 3.19 -7.56 -15.40
C TRP A 220 2.87 -7.88 -16.86
N LYS A 221 2.66 -6.84 -17.69
CA LYS A 221 2.83 -6.94 -19.16
C LYS A 221 4.20 -7.52 -19.59
N HIS A 222 5.18 -7.61 -18.67
CA HIS A 222 6.49 -8.20 -18.91
C HIS A 222 6.59 -9.72 -18.63
N LEU A 223 5.56 -10.36 -18.08
CA LEU A 223 5.64 -11.80 -17.74
C LEU A 223 5.51 -12.72 -18.96
N GLY A 224 5.24 -12.19 -20.16
CA GLY A 224 5.14 -13.01 -21.38
C GLY A 224 4.03 -14.08 -21.32
N THR A 225 3.16 -14.04 -20.32
CA THR A 225 2.03 -14.95 -20.18
C THR A 225 1.05 -14.69 -21.30
N LEU A 226 0.74 -15.74 -22.07
CA LEU A 226 -0.22 -15.67 -23.16
C LEU A 226 -1.60 -15.21 -22.60
N PRO A 227 -2.29 -14.26 -23.24
CA PRO A 227 -3.56 -13.69 -22.77
C PRO A 227 -4.72 -14.69 -22.60
N GLU A 228 -4.52 -15.95 -22.97
CA GLU A 228 -5.55 -16.99 -23.02
C GLU A 228 -5.58 -17.90 -21.78
N GLN A 229 -4.59 -17.82 -20.88
CA GLN A 229 -4.55 -18.70 -19.72
C GLN A 229 -5.16 -18.03 -18.48
N GLU A 230 -6.25 -18.60 -17.94
CA GLU A 230 -6.82 -18.16 -16.68
C GLU A 230 -5.83 -18.42 -15.53
N ILE A 231 -5.41 -17.35 -14.87
CA ILE A 231 -4.46 -17.36 -13.76
C ILE A 231 -5.21 -17.23 -12.43
N GLN A 232 -4.78 -18.01 -11.42
CA GLN A 232 -5.29 -17.94 -10.05
C GLN A 232 -4.14 -17.76 -9.04
N LEU A 233 -4.47 -17.24 -7.85
CA LEU A 233 -3.51 -17.10 -6.76
C LEU A 233 -3.36 -18.37 -5.93
N PHE A 234 -2.15 -18.57 -5.43
CA PHE A 234 -1.84 -19.59 -4.44
C PHE A 234 -1.04 -18.96 -3.30
N VAL A 235 -1.57 -19.01 -2.09
CA VAL A 235 -0.98 -18.42 -0.89
C VAL A 235 -0.52 -19.54 0.03
N GLU A 236 0.77 -19.63 0.30
CA GLU A 236 1.37 -20.68 1.13
C GLU A 236 1.94 -20.08 2.41
N VAL A 237 1.36 -20.46 3.55
CA VAL A 237 1.87 -20.07 4.86
C VAL A 237 3.13 -20.84 5.17
N PHE A 238 4.23 -20.14 5.42
CA PHE A 238 5.53 -20.72 5.74
C PHE A 238 5.91 -20.59 7.22
N GLY A 239 5.23 -19.74 7.99
CA GLY A 239 5.53 -19.55 9.41
C GLY A 239 4.54 -18.65 10.14
N PHE A 240 4.72 -18.53 11.45
CA PHE A 240 3.90 -17.70 12.31
C PHE A 240 4.78 -16.78 13.15
N LEU A 241 4.38 -15.51 13.27
CA LEU A 241 5.06 -14.50 14.08
C LEU A 241 4.04 -13.83 15.01
N GLN A 242 4.46 -13.37 16.18
CA GLN A 242 3.58 -12.59 17.06
C GLN A 242 3.19 -11.28 16.38
N VAL A 243 1.96 -10.83 16.61
CA VAL A 243 1.45 -9.57 16.05
C VAL A 243 2.36 -8.39 16.42
N ASN A 244 2.92 -8.42 17.64
CA ASN A 244 3.83 -7.37 18.14
C ASN A 244 5.18 -7.35 17.39
N ASP A 245 5.70 -8.50 16.97
CA ASP A 245 6.97 -8.58 16.24
C ASP A 245 6.82 -8.11 14.80
N VAL A 246 5.68 -8.44 14.16
CA VAL A 246 5.38 -7.95 12.81
C VAL A 246 5.07 -6.46 12.84
N SER A 247 4.38 -5.98 13.88
CA SER A 247 4.03 -4.58 14.06
C SER A 247 3.21 -4.03 12.88
N HIS A 248 3.66 -2.95 12.25
CA HIS A 248 2.97 -2.31 11.12
C HIS A 248 3.91 -2.16 9.92
N PRO A 249 4.22 -3.27 9.23
CA PRO A 249 5.11 -3.19 8.09
C PRO A 249 4.45 -2.46 6.93
N PRO A 250 5.23 -1.81 6.05
CA PRO A 250 4.68 -1.19 4.84
C PRO A 250 4.11 -2.28 3.95
N ILE A 251 2.82 -2.18 3.63
CA ILE A 251 2.12 -3.12 2.76
C ILE A 251 1.74 -2.45 1.46
N ALA A 252 1.74 -3.22 0.39
CA ALA A 252 1.20 -2.80 -0.90
C ALA A 252 -0.33 -2.80 -0.85
N SER A 253 -0.91 -3.96 -0.56
CA SER A 253 -2.36 -4.12 -0.62
C SER A 253 -2.88 -5.02 0.48
N ARG A 254 -4.20 -4.95 0.69
CA ARG A 254 -4.91 -5.72 1.72
C ARG A 254 -6.20 -6.25 1.13
N HIS A 255 -6.44 -7.53 1.36
CA HIS A 255 -7.53 -8.29 0.77
C HIS A 255 -8.20 -9.13 1.86
N THR A 256 -9.52 -9.08 1.91
CA THR A 256 -10.32 -9.97 2.76
C THR A 256 -10.33 -11.36 2.14
N LEU A 257 -10.05 -12.37 2.96
CA LEU A 257 -10.12 -13.77 2.58
C LEU A 257 -11.54 -14.27 2.83
N ILE A 258 -12.25 -14.59 1.76
CA ILE A 258 -13.62 -15.10 1.77
C ILE A 258 -13.58 -16.53 1.22
N HIS A 259 -14.44 -17.43 1.69
CA HIS A 259 -14.51 -18.77 1.12
C HIS A 259 -15.04 -18.70 -0.33
N ALA A 260 -14.37 -19.37 -1.26
CA ALA A 260 -14.85 -19.47 -2.64
C ALA A 260 -15.81 -20.67 -2.80
N PRO A 261 -17.08 -20.44 -3.19
CA PRO A 261 -18.01 -21.52 -3.54
C PRO A 261 -17.66 -22.08 -4.92
N GLY A 262 -17.75 -23.40 -5.11
CA GLY A 262 -17.45 -24.02 -6.41
C GLY A 262 -16.74 -25.38 -6.39
N GLY A 263 -16.70 -26.06 -5.23
CA GLY A 263 -16.17 -27.42 -5.11
C GLY A 263 -17.27 -28.46 -4.95
N ASP A 264 -16.92 -29.75 -5.01
CA ASP A 264 -17.81 -30.80 -4.49
C ASP A 264 -18.21 -30.44 -3.05
N THR A 265 -19.43 -30.77 -2.63
CA THR A 265 -19.99 -30.41 -1.31
C THR A 265 -19.07 -30.76 -0.13
N SER A 266 -18.24 -31.80 -0.28
CA SER A 266 -17.21 -32.17 0.71
C SER A 266 -16.03 -31.21 0.80
N MET A 267 -15.62 -30.58 -0.30
CA MET A 267 -14.51 -29.62 -0.35
C MET A 267 -14.92 -28.25 0.17
N GLU A 268 -16.17 -27.84 -0.07
CA GLU A 268 -16.73 -26.58 0.45
C GLU A 268 -16.78 -26.60 1.98
N SER A 269 -17.33 -27.66 2.58
CA SER A 269 -17.38 -27.82 4.04
C SER A 269 -15.97 -27.83 4.67
N ARG A 270 -14.99 -28.49 4.03
CA ARG A 270 -13.60 -28.50 4.50
C ARG A 270 -12.94 -27.13 4.39
N GLY A 271 -13.15 -26.41 3.29
CA GLY A 271 -12.57 -25.08 3.07
C GLY A 271 -13.03 -24.06 4.12
N VAL A 272 -14.33 -24.04 4.42
CA VAL A 272 -14.90 -23.18 5.48
C VAL A 272 -14.29 -23.53 6.84
N GLU A 273 -14.14 -24.81 7.15
CA GLU A 273 -13.58 -25.25 8.43
C GLU A 273 -12.09 -24.86 8.56
N VAL A 274 -11.30 -25.01 7.50
CA VAL A 274 -9.90 -24.56 7.49
C VAL A 274 -9.77 -23.07 7.79
N LEU A 275 -10.57 -22.22 7.15
CA LEU A 275 -10.56 -20.78 7.41
C LEU A 275 -11.02 -20.45 8.83
N ARG A 276 -12.02 -21.15 9.36
CA ARG A 276 -12.50 -20.97 10.73
C ARG A 276 -11.44 -21.36 11.75
N VAL A 277 -10.79 -22.50 11.57
CA VAL A 277 -9.70 -22.98 12.43
C VAL A 277 -8.53 -22.00 12.38
N MET A 278 -8.15 -21.53 11.19
CA MET A 278 -7.10 -20.52 11.04
C MET A 278 -7.44 -19.22 11.78
N MET A 279 -8.66 -18.71 11.60
CA MET A 279 -9.13 -17.50 12.29
C MET A 279 -9.14 -17.66 13.82
N ALA A 280 -9.54 -18.84 14.32
CA ALA A 280 -9.51 -19.14 15.74
C ALA A 280 -8.08 -19.26 16.27
N ALA A 281 -7.21 -19.99 15.57
CA ALA A 281 -5.81 -20.18 15.93
C ALA A 281 -5.06 -18.86 16.00
N LEU A 282 -5.10 -18.04 14.94
CA LEU A 282 -4.44 -16.73 14.90
C LEU A 282 -4.93 -15.79 16.02
N GLY A 283 -6.21 -15.88 16.38
CA GLY A 283 -6.77 -15.11 17.49
C GLY A 283 -6.33 -15.60 18.86
N ALA A 284 -6.24 -16.92 19.06
CA ALA A 284 -5.85 -17.50 20.34
C ALA A 284 -4.35 -17.36 20.64
N SER A 285 -3.51 -17.38 19.60
CA SER A 285 -2.05 -17.25 19.73
C SER A 285 -1.53 -15.82 19.58
N GLU A 286 -2.38 -14.86 19.23
CA GLU A 286 -1.98 -13.48 18.90
C GLU A 286 -0.88 -13.41 17.83
N THR A 287 -0.97 -14.28 16.83
CA THR A 287 0.00 -14.39 15.74
C THR A 287 -0.57 -13.99 14.40
N VAL A 288 0.32 -13.69 13.45
CA VAL A 288 0.02 -13.65 12.02
C VAL A 288 0.68 -14.82 11.30
N GLY A 289 0.09 -15.30 10.21
CA GLY A 289 0.68 -16.32 9.34
C GLY A 289 1.47 -15.65 8.23
N MET A 290 2.79 -15.75 8.24
CA MET A 290 3.65 -15.29 7.16
C MET A 290 3.49 -16.19 5.94
N ALA A 291 3.35 -15.60 4.75
CA ALA A 291 2.97 -16.34 3.56
C ALA A 291 3.76 -15.91 2.31
N ASN A 292 4.01 -16.89 1.45
CA ASN A 292 4.45 -16.70 0.08
C ASN A 292 3.23 -16.67 -0.82
N VAL A 293 3.19 -15.72 -1.75
CA VAL A 293 2.12 -15.61 -2.72
C VAL A 293 2.68 -16.00 -4.08
N TYR A 294 1.94 -16.83 -4.81
CA TYR A 294 2.30 -17.34 -6.12
C TYR A 294 1.15 -17.12 -7.10
N ILE A 295 1.52 -16.99 -8.37
CA ILE A 295 0.62 -17.12 -9.51
C ILE A 295 0.72 -18.54 -10.05
N GLN A 296 -0.40 -19.13 -10.45
CA GLN A 296 -0.42 -20.40 -11.18
C GLN A 296 -1.57 -20.47 -12.17
N PRO A 297 -1.47 -21.31 -13.22
CA PRO A 297 -2.61 -21.68 -14.05
C PRO A 297 -3.78 -22.21 -13.20
N ARG A 298 -5.01 -21.95 -13.68
CA ARG A 298 -6.22 -22.42 -13.01
C ARG A 298 -6.23 -23.94 -12.85
N THR A 299 -6.45 -24.40 -11.62
CA THR A 299 -6.57 -25.84 -11.30
C THR A 299 -7.57 -26.05 -10.18
N LYS A 300 -8.30 -27.17 -10.25
CA LYS A 300 -9.24 -27.61 -9.23
C LYS A 300 -8.56 -28.26 -8.01
N SER A 301 -7.33 -28.74 -8.19
CA SER A 301 -6.59 -29.44 -7.13
C SER A 301 -5.14 -28.95 -7.08
N PRO A 302 -4.82 -28.00 -6.19
CA PRO A 302 -3.45 -27.53 -6.05
C PRO A 302 -2.62 -28.56 -5.30
N LYS A 303 -1.36 -28.73 -5.71
CA LYS A 303 -0.37 -29.53 -4.98
C LYS A 303 0.38 -28.61 -4.02
N VAL A 304 0.63 -29.05 -2.80
CA VAL A 304 1.50 -28.32 -1.86
C VAL A 304 2.90 -28.87 -1.99
N THR A 305 3.87 -27.97 -2.00
CA THR A 305 5.30 -28.29 -2.02
C THR A 305 5.70 -29.09 -0.78
N ARG A 306 6.51 -30.12 -0.97
CA ARG A 306 7.60 -30.39 -0.01
C ARG A 306 8.81 -29.71 -0.63
N ILE A 307 9.41 -28.76 0.07
CA ILE A 307 10.71 -28.22 -0.35
C ILE A 307 11.69 -29.39 -0.22
N SER A 308 12.01 -30.04 -1.35
CA SER A 308 13.11 -30.98 -1.47
C SER A 308 14.22 -30.26 -2.20
N ASP A 309 15.44 -30.32 -1.67
CA ASP A 309 16.62 -29.53 -2.08
C ASP A 309 17.07 -29.69 -3.56
N GLU A 310 16.40 -30.51 -4.37
CA GLU A 310 16.91 -30.98 -5.66
C GLU A 310 16.17 -30.46 -6.91
N SER A 311 15.19 -29.56 -6.81
CA SER A 311 14.58 -28.95 -8.01
C SER A 311 14.10 -27.51 -7.82
N VAL A 312 14.57 -26.62 -8.70
CA VAL A 312 14.27 -25.17 -8.74
C VAL A 312 12.88 -24.87 -9.34
N GLU A 313 12.21 -25.87 -9.93
CA GLU A 313 10.91 -25.68 -10.58
C GLU A 313 9.76 -25.81 -9.56
N LEU A 314 9.04 -24.71 -9.35
CA LEU A 314 7.85 -24.71 -8.48
C LEU A 314 6.74 -25.58 -9.09
N PRO A 315 6.03 -26.41 -8.30
CA PRO A 315 5.04 -27.33 -8.81
C PRO A 315 3.84 -26.61 -9.43
N GLY A 316 3.34 -27.15 -10.54
CA GLY A 316 2.14 -26.64 -11.20
C GLY A 316 2.36 -25.37 -12.01
N GLY A 317 3.60 -25.10 -12.46
CA GLY A 317 3.91 -23.91 -13.26
C GLY A 317 3.74 -22.63 -12.46
N ARG A 318 4.07 -22.69 -11.16
CA ARG A 318 3.95 -21.55 -10.24
C ARG A 318 5.05 -20.54 -10.50
N GLU A 319 4.68 -19.28 -10.38
CA GLU A 319 5.61 -18.17 -10.37
C GLU A 319 5.50 -17.42 -9.03
N PHE A 320 6.65 -17.18 -8.40
CA PHE A 320 6.70 -16.44 -7.15
C PHE A 320 6.34 -14.97 -7.37
N LEU A 321 5.51 -14.45 -6.47
CA LEU A 321 4.90 -13.14 -6.61
C LEU A 321 5.53 -12.11 -5.69
N THR A 322 5.35 -12.37 -4.39
CA THR A 322 5.69 -11.50 -3.28
C THR A 322 5.42 -12.28 -1.99
N HIS A 323 5.98 -11.79 -0.90
CA HIS A 323 5.61 -12.23 0.43
C HIS A 323 4.41 -11.43 0.95
N GLY A 324 3.77 -11.95 1.98
CA GLY A 324 2.70 -11.29 2.69
C GLY A 324 2.48 -11.92 4.05
N PHE A 325 1.41 -11.50 4.70
CA PHE A 325 0.97 -12.11 5.94
C PHE A 325 -0.54 -12.12 6.05
N ILE A 326 -1.05 -13.15 6.71
CA ILE A 326 -2.45 -13.34 7.01
C ILE A 326 -2.66 -12.99 8.48
N SER A 327 -3.56 -12.03 8.71
CA SER A 327 -3.91 -11.60 10.04
C SER A 327 -5.41 -11.73 10.28
N ARG A 328 -5.77 -11.94 11.55
CA ARG A 328 -7.13 -11.77 12.00
C ARG A 328 -7.38 -10.29 12.25
N PHE A 329 -8.49 -9.78 11.74
CA PHE A 329 -8.99 -8.46 12.07
C PHE A 329 -10.37 -8.57 12.70
N SER A 330 -10.57 -7.83 13.79
CA SER A 330 -11.82 -7.80 14.53
C SER A 330 -12.37 -6.38 14.51
N ALA A 331 -13.43 -6.13 13.75
CA ALA A 331 -14.20 -4.91 13.82
C ALA A 331 -15.55 -5.22 14.49
N ARG A 332 -15.68 -4.84 15.77
CA ARG A 332 -16.90 -5.08 16.57
C ARG A 332 -17.21 -6.58 16.73
N ARG A 333 -18.34 -7.06 16.17
CA ARG A 333 -18.87 -8.42 16.36
C ARG A 333 -18.37 -9.44 15.33
N ASP A 334 -17.83 -8.97 14.22
CA ASP A 334 -17.39 -9.84 13.13
C ASP A 334 -15.86 -9.87 13.06
N CYS A 335 -15.33 -11.07 12.86
CA CYS A 335 -13.91 -11.31 12.66
C CYS A 335 -13.70 -11.75 11.22
N ILE A 336 -12.71 -11.14 10.57
CA ILE A 336 -12.35 -11.42 9.19
C ILE A 336 -10.88 -11.80 9.10
N LEU A 337 -10.54 -12.62 8.12
CA LEU A 337 -9.16 -12.89 7.74
C LEU A 337 -8.73 -11.90 6.66
N LEU A 338 -7.57 -11.30 6.86
CA LEU A 338 -6.98 -10.34 5.94
C LEU A 338 -5.65 -10.90 5.43
N LEU A 339 -5.49 -10.95 4.11
CA LEU A 339 -4.21 -11.11 3.45
C LEU A 339 -3.63 -9.73 3.16
N SER A 340 -2.48 -9.42 3.76
CA SER A 340 -1.72 -8.21 3.45
C SER A 340 -0.49 -8.59 2.62
N LEU A 341 -0.30 -7.93 1.48
CA LEU A 341 0.79 -8.19 0.54
C LEU A 341 1.89 -7.15 0.72
N PHE A 342 3.15 -7.59 0.72
CA PHE A 342 4.29 -6.67 0.63
C PHE A 342 4.48 -6.19 -0.81
N GLY A 343 5.29 -5.13 -0.98
CA GLY A 343 5.67 -4.63 -2.30
C GLY A 343 6.35 -5.69 -3.16
N LYS A 344 6.29 -5.53 -4.49
CA LYS A 344 6.92 -6.47 -5.43
C LYS A 344 8.42 -6.62 -5.11
N GLY A 345 8.88 -7.87 -4.99
CA GLY A 345 10.30 -8.16 -4.68
C GLY A 345 10.73 -7.72 -3.29
N SER A 346 9.79 -7.49 -2.38
CA SER A 346 10.11 -7.20 -0.98
C SER A 346 10.60 -8.48 -0.31
N GLU A 347 11.92 -8.65 -0.23
CA GLU A 347 12.56 -9.82 0.38
C GLU A 347 12.80 -9.67 1.89
N ALA A 348 12.54 -8.49 2.45
CA ALA A 348 12.83 -8.21 3.85
C ALA A 348 11.91 -7.13 4.45
N VAL A 349 11.79 -7.17 5.77
CA VAL A 349 11.32 -6.04 6.59
C VAL A 349 12.43 -5.69 7.56
N ALA A 350 12.75 -4.40 7.72
CA ALA A 350 13.96 -3.95 8.43
C ALA A 350 14.13 -4.59 9.83
N TRP A 351 13.04 -4.71 10.59
CA TRP A 351 13.07 -5.31 11.93
C TRP A 351 12.85 -6.82 11.96
N LEU A 352 12.48 -7.46 10.85
CA LEU A 352 12.38 -8.93 10.74
C LEU A 352 13.59 -9.55 10.05
N GLY A 353 14.37 -8.76 9.29
CA GLY A 353 15.42 -9.24 8.41
C GLY A 353 14.88 -9.77 7.08
N GLN A 354 15.72 -10.51 6.36
CA GLN A 354 15.35 -11.17 5.11
C GLN A 354 14.46 -12.39 5.41
N PHE A 355 13.38 -12.55 4.64
CA PHE A 355 12.40 -13.60 4.85
C PHE A 355 12.98 -15.00 4.66
N ASP A 356 13.94 -15.16 3.76
CA ASP A 356 14.63 -16.43 3.50
C ASP A 356 15.44 -16.94 4.70
N TYR A 357 15.79 -16.07 5.64
CA TYR A 357 16.50 -16.43 6.87
C TYR A 357 15.57 -16.66 8.07
N LEU A 358 14.24 -16.52 7.90
CA LEU A 358 13.29 -16.90 8.92
C LEU A 358 13.23 -18.43 9.01
N ALA A 359 13.61 -18.97 10.17
CA ALA A 359 13.66 -20.40 10.41
C ALA A 359 12.74 -20.79 11.59
N PRO A 360 12.24 -22.03 11.61
CA PRO A 360 11.53 -22.57 12.78
C PRO A 360 12.41 -22.52 14.03
N VAL A 361 11.80 -22.20 15.18
CA VAL A 361 12.50 -22.15 16.48
C VAL A 361 13.23 -23.47 16.79
N ALA A 362 12.71 -24.60 16.32
CA ALA A 362 13.28 -25.93 16.52
C ALA A 362 14.69 -26.12 15.90
N VAL A 363 15.10 -25.26 14.97
CA VAL A 363 16.43 -25.33 14.33
C VAL A 363 17.51 -24.72 15.24
N PHE A 364 17.13 -23.88 16.21
CA PHE A 364 18.07 -23.21 17.10
C PHE A 364 18.32 -24.05 18.35
N GLU A 365 19.42 -24.80 18.37
CA GLU A 365 19.83 -25.59 19.54
C GLU A 365 20.32 -24.71 20.70
N GLY A 366 19.85 -25.00 21.93
CA GLY A 366 20.53 -24.61 23.17
C GLY A 366 20.32 -23.18 23.71
N LYS A 367 19.50 -22.33 23.07
CA LYS A 367 19.09 -21.04 23.63
C LYS A 367 17.60 -20.82 23.39
N THR A 368 16.86 -20.33 24.40
CA THR A 368 15.49 -19.82 24.23
C THR A 368 15.53 -18.54 23.41
N VAL A 369 15.57 -18.68 22.07
CA VAL A 369 15.60 -17.54 21.14
C VAL A 369 14.24 -16.85 21.09
N TYR A 370 13.16 -17.57 21.43
CA TYR A 370 11.80 -17.08 21.38
C TYR A 370 10.93 -17.71 22.47
N ASN A 371 10.32 -16.86 23.30
CA ASN A 371 9.34 -17.26 24.30
C ASN A 371 8.31 -16.14 24.50
N ALA A 372 7.11 -16.34 23.98
CA ALA A 372 6.02 -15.37 24.10
C ALA A 372 5.59 -15.12 25.55
N ALA A 373 5.63 -16.12 26.43
CA ALA A 373 5.22 -15.99 27.84
C ALA A 373 6.23 -15.20 28.68
N GLU A 374 7.51 -15.27 28.31
CA GLU A 374 8.60 -14.54 28.98
C GLU A 374 8.95 -13.24 28.24
N HIS A 375 8.18 -12.87 27.21
CA HIS A 375 8.43 -11.70 26.35
C HIS A 375 9.84 -11.68 25.74
N VAL A 376 10.39 -12.86 25.45
CA VAL A 376 11.69 -13.02 24.78
C VAL A 376 11.45 -13.19 23.29
N THR A 377 11.99 -12.28 22.48
CA THR A 377 11.86 -12.30 21.02
C THR A 377 13.19 -11.93 20.35
N PRO A 378 13.54 -12.51 19.19
CA PRO A 378 14.71 -12.10 18.41
C PRO A 378 14.46 -10.80 17.64
N PHE A 379 13.23 -10.26 17.68
CA PHE A 379 12.82 -9.06 16.98
C PHE A 379 12.72 -7.86 17.96
N PRO A 380 13.00 -6.63 17.52
CA PRO A 380 13.45 -6.25 16.17
C PRO A 380 14.92 -6.61 15.93
N VAL A 381 15.25 -7.04 14.71
CA VAL A 381 16.63 -7.21 14.26
C VAL A 381 17.31 -5.84 14.28
N CYS A 382 18.40 -5.71 15.05
CA CYS A 382 19.13 -4.44 15.16
C CYS A 382 19.77 -4.06 13.83
N VAL A 383 19.69 -2.77 13.48
CA VAL A 383 20.38 -2.20 12.31
C VAL A 383 21.88 -2.14 12.60
N ALA A 384 22.72 -2.55 11.64
CA ALA A 384 24.18 -2.50 11.78
C ALA A 384 24.71 -1.07 11.95
N GLU A 385 24.02 -0.09 11.36
CA GLU A 385 24.33 1.33 11.47
C GLU A 385 23.40 2.02 12.47
N GLN A 386 24.00 2.76 13.41
CA GLN A 386 23.26 3.50 14.42
C GLN A 386 22.63 4.75 13.82
N LEU A 387 21.31 4.88 13.97
CA LEU A 387 20.58 6.06 13.52
C LEU A 387 20.94 7.28 14.36
N SER A 388 20.98 8.47 13.73
CA SER A 388 21.43 9.72 14.35
C SER A 388 20.66 10.14 15.61
N TYR A 389 19.43 9.68 15.77
CA TYR A 389 18.56 10.00 16.90
C TYR A 389 18.59 8.93 18.01
N VAL A 390 19.22 7.77 17.77
CA VAL A 390 19.32 6.70 18.76
C VAL A 390 20.51 6.99 19.67
N VAL A 391 20.23 7.30 20.94
CA VAL A 391 21.26 7.46 21.96
C VAL A 391 21.79 6.07 22.33
N PRO A 392 23.11 5.81 22.27
CA PRO A 392 23.67 4.50 22.60
C PRO A 392 23.31 4.15 24.05
N SER A 393 22.44 3.16 24.23
CA SER A 393 22.05 2.63 25.56
C SER A 393 22.90 1.43 25.95
N SER A 394 23.58 0.79 24.98
CA SER A 394 24.57 -0.26 25.20
C SER A 394 25.60 -0.26 24.07
N ALA A 395 26.83 -0.70 24.37
CA ALA A 395 27.89 -0.85 23.37
C ALA A 395 27.52 -1.97 22.40
N VAL A 396 27.19 -1.62 21.16
CA VAL A 396 26.96 -2.61 20.11
C VAL A 396 28.32 -3.20 19.72
N PRO A 397 28.51 -4.54 19.74
CA PRO A 397 29.74 -5.15 19.26
C PRO A 397 29.98 -4.78 17.79
N GLY A 398 31.03 -4.00 17.51
CA GLY A 398 31.34 -3.51 16.17
C GLY A 398 30.60 -2.23 15.74
N GLY A 399 29.73 -1.67 16.58
CA GLY A 399 29.10 -0.37 16.35
C GLY A 399 30.03 0.78 16.74
N SER A 400 29.97 1.90 16.01
CA SER A 400 30.71 3.09 16.39
C SER A 400 30.05 3.77 17.61
N ASP A 401 30.82 4.19 18.61
CA ASP A 401 30.36 5.04 19.73
C ASP A 401 29.97 6.48 19.29
N PHE A 402 29.68 6.67 18.01
CA PHE A 402 29.43 7.96 17.40
C PHE A 402 28.06 8.49 17.84
N HIS A 403 28.09 9.57 18.61
CA HIS A 403 26.90 10.33 18.95
C HIS A 403 26.75 11.52 17.98
N TYR A 404 25.67 11.55 17.22
CA TYR A 404 25.38 12.66 16.31
C TYR A 404 25.26 13.98 17.09
N VAL A 405 25.82 15.05 16.54
CA VAL A 405 25.76 16.41 17.11
C VAL A 405 25.39 17.40 16.02
N ASN A 406 24.35 18.19 16.26
CA ASN A 406 23.90 19.25 15.35
C ASN A 406 24.06 20.62 16.01
N TRP A 407 25.11 21.34 15.62
CA TRP A 407 25.35 22.74 16.02
C TRP A 407 24.99 23.75 14.92
N ALA A 408 24.64 23.28 13.72
CA ALA A 408 24.37 24.13 12.57
C ALA A 408 22.96 24.74 12.60
N ASN A 409 21.96 23.95 12.98
CA ASN A 409 20.55 24.35 12.88
C ASN A 409 19.91 24.71 14.23
N THR A 410 20.66 24.60 15.33
CA THR A 410 20.16 24.89 16.67
C THR A 410 21.01 25.99 17.30
N ALA A 411 20.45 27.20 17.39
CA ALA A 411 21.15 28.37 17.95
C ALA A 411 21.66 28.14 19.39
N SER A 412 21.03 27.24 20.14
CA SER A 412 21.43 26.83 21.50
C SER A 412 22.19 25.51 21.57
N GLY A 413 22.50 24.86 20.44
CA GLY A 413 23.15 23.54 20.41
C GLY A 413 24.51 23.54 21.11
N PRO A 414 25.46 24.39 20.71
CA PRO A 414 26.75 24.52 21.38
C PRO A 414 26.62 24.89 22.86
N SER A 415 25.75 25.86 23.19
CA SER A 415 25.61 26.33 24.58
C SER A 415 25.01 25.27 25.50
N ALA A 416 24.10 24.42 25.01
CA ALA A 416 23.54 23.30 25.75
C ALA A 416 24.59 22.21 26.06
N ASP A 417 25.42 21.85 25.07
CA ASP A 417 26.50 20.88 25.25
C ASP A 417 27.54 21.37 26.26
N PHE A 418 27.95 22.63 26.15
CA PHE A 418 28.85 23.28 27.12
C PHE A 418 28.25 23.31 28.53
N SER A 419 26.98 23.72 28.65
CA SER A 419 26.28 23.76 29.93
C SER A 419 26.14 22.38 30.57
N LYS A 420 25.94 21.33 29.76
CA LYS A 420 25.88 19.93 30.23
C LYS A 420 27.21 19.51 30.85
N VAL A 421 28.33 19.78 30.19
CA VAL A 421 29.67 19.45 30.69
C VAL A 421 29.99 20.24 31.97
N LEU A 422 29.71 21.55 32.01
CA LEU A 422 29.93 22.38 33.20
C LEU A 422 29.06 21.94 34.39
N ARG A 423 27.80 21.56 34.14
CA ARG A 423 26.91 21.02 35.18
C ARG A 423 27.43 19.68 35.74
N LEU A 424 28.01 18.84 34.89
CA LEU A 424 28.61 17.57 35.31
C LEU A 424 29.92 17.79 36.09
N ALA A 425 30.73 18.79 35.71
CA ALA A 425 31.95 19.15 36.42
C ALA A 425 31.68 19.54 37.88
N LYS A 426 30.59 20.29 38.14
CA LYS A 426 30.15 20.67 39.50
C LYS A 426 29.69 19.49 40.37
N ARG A 427 29.45 18.32 39.77
CA ARG A 427 28.98 17.09 40.45
C ARG A 427 30.08 16.03 40.57
N LEU A 428 31.34 16.41 40.36
CA LEU A 428 32.46 15.52 40.60
C LEU A 428 32.69 15.38 42.12
N PRO A 429 33.06 14.17 42.60
CA PRO A 429 33.42 12.97 41.83
C PRO A 429 32.24 12.04 41.44
N GLU A 430 31.04 12.27 41.95
CA GLU A 430 29.87 11.36 41.83
C GLU A 430 29.49 10.99 40.38
N LYS A 431 29.74 11.89 39.42
CA LYS A 431 29.38 11.71 37.99
C LYS A 431 30.59 11.64 37.06
N ALA A 432 31.75 11.20 37.57
CA ALA A 432 33.02 11.16 36.83
C ALA A 432 32.92 10.45 35.47
N ASP A 433 32.31 9.27 35.40
CA ASP A 433 32.23 8.50 34.14
C ASP A 433 31.44 9.22 33.04
N ILE A 434 30.30 9.82 33.42
CA ILE A 434 29.42 10.56 32.50
C ILE A 434 30.10 11.86 32.09
N PHE A 435 30.77 12.54 33.03
CA PHE A 435 31.53 13.76 32.76
C PHE A 435 32.66 13.50 31.75
N LEU A 436 33.48 12.48 31.95
CA LEU A 436 34.60 12.17 31.05
C LEU A 436 34.14 11.76 29.64
N LYS A 437 33.02 11.02 29.54
CA LYS A 437 32.41 10.67 28.24
C LYS A 437 31.93 11.91 27.49
N GLU A 438 31.19 12.79 28.16
CA GLU A 438 30.68 14.03 27.54
C GLU A 438 31.79 15.02 27.21
N LEU A 439 32.82 15.13 28.06
CA LEU A 439 33.99 15.96 27.80
C LEU A 439 34.76 15.47 26.57
N SER A 440 34.98 14.16 26.46
CA SER A 440 35.63 13.56 25.29
C SER A 440 34.81 13.77 24.03
N ARG A 441 33.48 13.57 24.09
CA ARG A 441 32.56 13.84 22.97
C ARG A 441 32.67 15.30 22.53
N LEU A 442 32.58 16.24 23.46
CA LEU A 442 32.62 17.68 23.17
C LEU A 442 33.96 18.09 22.55
N ALA A 443 35.08 17.59 23.08
CA ALA A 443 36.41 17.84 22.54
C ALA A 443 36.56 17.28 21.12
N SER A 444 36.13 16.04 20.88
CA SER A 444 36.15 15.41 19.55
C SER A 444 35.29 16.17 18.53
N VAL A 445 34.08 16.60 18.90
CA VAL A 445 33.19 17.38 18.03
C VAL A 445 33.82 18.73 17.67
N THR A 446 34.33 19.44 18.68
CA THR A 446 34.98 20.75 18.48
C THR A 446 36.19 20.63 17.56
N GLN A 447 36.96 19.56 17.69
CA GLN A 447 38.10 19.28 16.81
C GLN A 447 37.66 18.91 15.39
N ALA A 448 36.63 18.05 15.24
CA ALA A 448 36.09 17.64 13.94
C ALA A 448 35.49 18.81 13.15
N LEU A 449 34.86 19.77 13.84
CA LEU A 449 34.33 20.99 13.23
C LEU A 449 35.39 22.06 12.97
N GLY A 450 36.66 21.83 13.35
CA GLY A 450 37.73 22.80 13.13
C GLY A 450 37.59 24.08 13.97
N LEU A 451 37.08 23.97 15.20
CA LEU A 451 36.81 25.11 16.10
C LEU A 451 37.81 25.19 17.29
N PRO A 452 39.13 25.36 17.08
CA PRO A 452 40.13 25.26 18.14
C PRO A 452 39.95 26.29 19.26
N ARG A 453 39.52 27.52 18.92
CA ARG A 453 39.27 28.58 19.91
C ARG A 453 38.19 28.22 20.93
N LEU A 454 37.21 27.42 20.51
CA LEU A 454 36.13 26.97 21.36
C LEU A 454 36.61 25.91 22.37
N LEU A 455 37.57 25.06 21.95
CA LEU A 455 38.25 24.13 22.85
C LEU A 455 39.12 24.87 23.87
N ASP A 456 39.82 25.93 23.46
CA ASP A 456 40.59 26.79 24.38
C ASP A 456 39.69 27.47 25.41
N THR A 457 38.53 27.96 24.99
CA THR A 457 37.53 28.54 25.90
C THR A 457 37.01 27.50 26.89
N LEU A 458 36.73 26.27 26.43
CA LEU A 458 36.33 25.16 27.29
C LEU A 458 37.40 24.81 28.33
N ARG A 459 38.69 24.81 27.95
CA ARG A 459 39.82 24.58 28.86
C ARG A 459 39.84 25.61 29.99
N LEU A 460 39.78 26.89 29.65
CA LEU A 460 39.81 27.99 30.61
C LEU A 460 38.63 27.89 31.59
N LEU A 461 37.42 27.70 31.06
CA LEU A 461 36.23 27.55 31.89
C LEU A 461 36.33 26.33 32.81
N LEU A 462 36.70 25.15 32.30
CA LEU A 462 36.78 23.96 33.14
C LEU A 462 37.83 24.08 34.24
N MET A 463 38.98 24.73 33.99
CA MET A 463 39.98 24.94 35.05
C MET A 463 39.45 25.84 36.18
N GLU A 464 38.51 26.73 35.92
CA GLU A 464 37.83 27.55 36.93
C GLU A 464 36.74 26.78 37.69
N TYR A 465 36.00 25.91 37.00
CA TYR A 465 34.83 25.20 37.56
C TYR A 465 35.16 23.85 38.24
N LEU A 466 36.38 23.33 38.11
CA LEU A 466 36.76 22.07 38.76
C LEU A 466 36.99 22.27 40.27
N PRO A 467 36.54 21.32 41.12
CA PRO A 467 36.80 21.38 42.55
C PRO A 467 38.31 21.40 42.85
N PRO A 468 38.80 22.23 43.79
CA PRO A 468 40.22 22.23 44.17
C PRO A 468 40.65 20.94 44.89
N THR A 469 39.69 20.13 45.36
CA THR A 469 39.87 18.85 46.05
C THR A 469 39.77 17.64 45.10
N LEU A 470 39.81 17.86 43.78
CA LEU A 470 39.68 16.79 42.81
C LEU A 470 40.87 15.82 42.87
N ASP A 471 40.58 14.53 42.77
CA ASP A 471 41.58 13.49 42.70
C ASP A 471 42.57 13.69 41.52
N ALA A 472 43.85 13.42 41.78
CA ALA A 472 44.95 13.66 40.85
C ALA A 472 44.84 12.78 39.59
N GLU A 473 44.28 11.57 39.71
CA GLU A 473 44.09 10.67 38.58
C GLU A 473 42.99 11.20 37.63
N LEU A 474 41.87 11.65 38.19
CA LEU A 474 40.77 12.25 37.42
C LEU A 474 41.21 13.56 36.74
N LEU A 475 41.98 14.38 37.44
CA LEU A 475 42.54 15.63 36.92
C LEU A 475 43.51 15.38 35.76
N SER A 476 44.33 14.32 35.84
CA SER A 476 45.20 13.87 34.75
C SER A 476 44.39 13.45 33.51
N LYS A 477 43.29 12.69 33.69
CA LYS A 477 42.38 12.30 32.60
C LYS A 477 41.76 13.51 31.90
N VAL A 478 41.31 14.51 32.66
CA VAL A 478 40.76 15.77 32.12
C VAL A 478 41.79 16.53 31.30
N ARG A 479 43.01 16.72 31.84
CA ARG A 479 44.10 17.39 31.13
C ARG A 479 44.47 16.68 29.83
N ARG A 480 44.49 15.34 29.85
CA ARG A 480 44.75 14.53 28.66
C ARG A 480 43.68 14.70 27.58
N ILE A 481 42.40 14.63 27.94
CA ILE A 481 41.29 14.82 26.99
C ILE A 481 41.34 16.21 26.37
N LEU A 482 41.58 17.22 27.20
CA LEU A 482 41.71 18.59 26.76
C LEU A 482 43.05 18.89 26.10
N ARG A 483 44.01 17.95 26.00
CA ARG A 483 45.37 18.17 25.48
C ARG A 483 46.04 19.41 26.10
N ILE A 484 45.90 19.58 27.41
CA ILE A 484 46.61 20.61 28.16
C ILE A 484 48.02 20.08 28.40
N GLU A 485 49.04 20.70 27.78
CA GLU A 485 50.43 20.37 28.04
C GLU A 485 50.71 20.58 29.54
N THR A 486 51.12 19.51 30.24
CA THR A 486 51.71 19.67 31.56
C THR A 486 53.03 20.41 31.36
N PRO A 487 53.29 21.54 32.04
CA PRO A 487 54.62 22.12 31.99
C PRO A 487 55.59 21.04 32.46
N SER A 488 56.50 20.63 31.58
CA SER A 488 57.66 19.85 31.97
C SER A 488 58.39 20.69 33.01
N CYS A 489 58.38 20.24 34.27
CA CYS A 489 59.34 20.72 35.25
C CYS A 489 60.73 20.40 34.70
N THR A 490 61.32 21.36 34.00
CA THR A 490 62.77 21.42 33.82
C THR A 490 63.34 21.73 35.20
N ALA A 491 63.86 20.70 35.85
CA ALA A 491 64.77 20.84 36.99
C ALA A 491 66.10 21.42 36.52
#